data_AF-A0A7J8Q9G3-F1
#
_entry.id   AF-A0A7J8Q9G3-F1
#
_cell.length_a   1.000
_cell.length_b   1.000
_cell.length_c   1.000
_cell.angle_alpha   90.00
_cell.angle_beta   90.00
_cell.angle_gamma   90.00
#
_symmetry.space_group_name_H-M   'P 1'
#
loop_
_entity.id
_entity.type
_entity.pdbx_description
1 polymer ?
#
loop_
_entity_poly.entity_id
_entity_poly.type
_entity_poly.pdbx_seq_one_letter_code
_entity_poly.pdbx_strand_id
1 'polypeptide(L)'
;MQYGDVGLSKDSLFAYLGTNPANDNFTFVDENSLVPPTKAVNQRDADLVHFWYKYRKAPEGSVRKTEAQKQFVEAMSHRMHIDHSVKLIGKLLFGIERGLEVLNTVRPAGQPLVDDWKCLKKMVRTFETHCGSLAQYGMKHMRSLANICNAGIQTEQMAEASAQACVSVPTGRWSSLQK
;
A
#
# COMPACT_ATOMS: atom_id res chain seq x y z
N MET A 1 2.62 -16.89 7.41
CA MET A 1 3.65 -17.35 6.45
C MET A 1 4.96 -17.49 7.21
N GLN A 2 5.76 -18.51 6.91
CA GLN A 2 7.11 -18.72 7.45
C GLN A 2 8.10 -18.74 6.29
N TYR A 3 9.28 -18.15 6.48
CA TYR A 3 10.34 -18.05 5.46
C TYR A 3 11.70 -18.18 6.17
N GLY A 4 12.76 -18.54 5.43
CA GLY A 4 14.09 -18.73 5.99
C GLY A 4 14.27 -20.10 6.63
N ASP A 5 15.11 -20.17 7.67
CA ASP A 5 15.34 -21.42 8.40
C ASP A 5 14.18 -21.71 9.37
N VAL A 6 13.23 -22.51 8.90
CA VAL A 6 12.06 -22.93 9.68
C VAL A 6 12.46 -23.81 10.88
N GLY A 7 13.66 -24.41 10.87
CA GLY A 7 14.18 -25.18 12.01
C GLY A 7 14.23 -24.36 13.30
N LEU A 8 14.49 -23.06 13.19
CA LEU A 8 14.53 -22.12 14.32
C LEU A 8 13.18 -21.95 15.02
N SER A 9 12.06 -22.30 14.37
CA SER A 9 10.75 -22.21 15.03
C SER A 9 10.53 -23.26 16.13
N LYS A 10 11.47 -24.19 16.31
CA LYS A 10 11.47 -25.18 17.39
C LYS A 10 12.05 -24.64 18.69
N ASP A 11 12.79 -23.54 18.62
CA ASP A 11 13.37 -22.91 19.79
C ASP A 11 12.29 -22.33 20.69
N SER A 12 12.55 -22.33 22.00
CA SER A 12 11.69 -21.65 22.95
C SER A 12 11.68 -20.15 22.68
N LEU A 13 10.50 -19.51 22.75
CA LEU A 13 10.36 -18.05 22.65
C LEU A 13 11.28 -17.31 23.64
N PHE A 14 11.61 -17.93 24.78
CA PHE A 14 12.57 -17.42 25.74
C PHE A 14 13.91 -17.02 25.11
N ALA A 15 14.40 -17.77 24.13
CA ALA A 15 15.66 -17.49 23.46
C ALA A 15 15.66 -16.14 22.70
N TYR A 16 14.48 -15.65 22.31
CA TYR A 16 14.32 -14.42 21.53
C TYR A 16 13.70 -13.26 22.33
N LEU A 17 12.81 -13.59 23.28
CA LEU A 17 11.99 -12.62 24.01
C LEU A 17 12.29 -12.59 25.52
N GLY A 18 13.07 -13.53 26.04
CA GLY A 18 13.20 -13.77 27.47
C GLY A 18 11.91 -14.31 28.09
N THR A 19 11.79 -14.23 29.42
CA THR A 19 10.54 -14.50 30.15
C THR A 19 10.26 -13.39 31.15
N ASN A 20 8.99 -13.15 31.41
CA ASN A 20 8.57 -12.32 32.53
C ASN A 20 8.43 -13.23 33.77
N PRO A 21 9.22 -13.05 34.84
CA PRO A 21 9.16 -13.91 36.03
C PRO A 21 7.77 -14.01 36.67
N ALA A 22 6.92 -12.98 36.51
CA ALA A 22 5.53 -13.03 36.96
C ALA A 22 4.71 -14.15 36.26
N ASN A 23 5.20 -14.65 35.13
CA ASN A 23 4.56 -15.70 34.33
C ASN A 23 5.20 -17.09 34.53
N ASP A 24 6.15 -17.27 35.45
CA ASP A 24 6.89 -18.55 35.57
C ASP A 24 5.99 -19.75 35.90
N ASN A 25 4.87 -19.51 36.58
CA ASN A 25 3.87 -20.54 36.89
C ASN A 25 2.83 -20.74 35.76
N PHE A 26 2.83 -19.91 34.71
CA PHE A 26 1.95 -20.05 33.56
C PHE A 26 2.61 -20.97 32.53
N THR A 27 2.23 -22.24 32.55
CA THR A 27 2.64 -23.19 31.51
C THR A 27 1.85 -22.91 30.23
N PHE A 28 2.55 -22.77 29.10
CA PHE A 28 1.88 -22.70 27.80
C PHE A 28 1.07 -23.98 27.59
N VAL A 29 -0.24 -23.82 27.38
CA VAL A 29 -1.14 -24.88 26.95
C VAL A 29 -1.51 -24.57 25.52
N ASP A 30 -1.34 -25.53 24.62
CA ASP A 30 -1.76 -25.40 23.23
C ASP A 30 -3.31 -25.42 23.17
N GLU A 31 -3.92 -24.27 23.44
CA GLU A 31 -5.36 -24.12 23.39
C GLU A 31 -5.82 -23.91 21.95
N ASN A 32 -6.69 -24.82 21.48
CA ASN A 32 -7.56 -24.59 20.34
C ASN A 32 -8.69 -23.60 20.70
N SER A 33 -8.34 -22.43 21.26
CA SER A 33 -9.32 -21.41 21.61
C SER A 33 -9.81 -20.71 20.34
N LEU A 34 -11.06 -20.95 19.97
CA LEU A 34 -11.78 -20.15 18.97
C LEU A 34 -12.09 -18.78 19.57
N VAL A 35 -11.08 -17.92 19.69
CA VAL A 35 -11.27 -16.52 20.08
C VAL A 35 -12.19 -15.87 19.05
N PRO A 36 -13.33 -15.28 19.46
CA PRO A 36 -14.21 -14.61 18.54
C PRO A 36 -13.44 -13.52 17.78
N PRO A 37 -13.58 -13.44 16.44
CA PRO A 37 -12.84 -12.44 15.69
C PRO A 37 -13.24 -11.04 16.17
N THR A 38 -12.25 -10.25 16.55
CA THR A 38 -12.46 -8.83 16.84
C THR A 38 -12.85 -8.10 15.56
N LYS A 39 -13.65 -7.02 15.68
CA LYS A 39 -13.94 -6.17 14.52
C LYS A 39 -12.63 -5.57 14.02
N ALA A 40 -12.18 -6.02 12.85
CA ALA A 40 -10.94 -5.58 12.24
C ALA A 40 -11.15 -4.45 11.24
N VAL A 41 -10.15 -3.58 11.11
CA VAL A 41 -10.08 -2.54 10.09
C VAL A 41 -8.86 -2.80 9.23
N ASN A 42 -9.01 -2.74 7.90
CA ASN A 42 -7.88 -2.85 7.00
C ASN A 42 -6.88 -1.70 7.27
N GLN A 43 -5.58 -1.99 7.37
CA GLN A 43 -4.57 -0.96 7.64
C GLN A 43 -4.62 0.19 6.63
N ARG A 44 -4.93 -0.10 5.36
CA ARG A 44 -5.07 0.95 4.34
C ARG A 44 -6.28 1.82 4.59
N ASP A 45 -7.29 1.37 5.31
CA ASP A 45 -8.50 2.15 5.59
C ASP A 45 -8.46 2.83 6.96
N ALA A 46 -7.47 2.49 7.80
CA ALA A 46 -7.33 3.03 9.15
C ALA A 46 -7.28 4.57 9.17
N ASP A 47 -6.54 5.19 8.24
CA ASP A 47 -6.49 6.66 8.10
C ASP A 47 -7.86 7.26 7.78
N LEU A 48 -8.59 6.64 6.85
CA LEU A 48 -9.94 7.12 6.48
C LEU A 48 -10.91 6.98 7.63
N VAL A 49 -10.87 5.85 8.35
CA VAL A 49 -11.70 5.62 9.54
C VAL A 49 -11.37 6.65 10.62
N HIS A 50 -10.09 6.97 10.82
CA HIS A 50 -9.67 8.03 11.73
C HIS A 50 -10.23 9.40 11.35
N PHE A 51 -10.05 9.83 10.10
CA PHE A 51 -10.57 11.13 9.62
C PHE A 51 -12.10 11.19 9.67
N TRP A 52 -12.77 10.10 9.29
CA TRP A 52 -14.22 9.99 9.35
C TRP A 52 -14.74 10.09 10.79
N TYR A 53 -14.10 9.38 11.72
CA TYR A 53 -14.44 9.45 13.13
C TYR A 53 -14.23 10.88 13.69
N LYS A 54 -13.11 11.52 13.33
CA LYS A 54 -12.80 12.91 13.72
C LYS A 54 -13.85 13.90 13.20
N TYR A 55 -14.30 13.73 11.96
CA TYR A 55 -15.37 14.54 11.36
C TYR A 55 -16.72 14.33 12.07
N ARG A 56 -17.13 13.07 12.27
CA ARG A 56 -18.42 12.74 12.91
C ARG A 56 -18.51 13.19 14.35
N LYS A 57 -17.40 13.19 15.09
CA LYS A 57 -17.35 13.62 16.49
C LYS A 57 -17.15 15.12 16.67
N ALA A 58 -16.84 15.86 15.62
CA ALA A 58 -16.69 17.30 15.72
C ALA A 58 -18.07 18.01 15.75
N PRO A 59 -18.24 19.05 16.59
CA PRO A 59 -19.48 19.83 16.64
C PRO A 59 -19.82 20.47 15.29
N GLU A 60 -21.11 20.57 14.98
CA GLU A 60 -21.56 21.26 13.76
C GLU A 60 -21.12 22.73 13.74
N GLY A 61 -20.75 23.21 12.56
CA GLY A 61 -20.25 24.57 12.36
C GLY A 61 -18.85 24.86 12.93
N SER A 62 -18.21 23.91 13.61
CA SER A 62 -16.87 24.12 14.18
C SER A 62 -15.77 24.07 13.11
N VAL A 63 -14.73 24.88 13.29
CA VAL A 63 -13.49 24.83 12.47
C VAL A 63 -12.90 23.41 12.44
N ARG A 64 -12.98 22.70 13.57
CA ARG A 64 -12.53 21.31 13.69
C ARG A 64 -13.26 20.37 12.72
N LYS A 65 -14.56 20.57 12.52
CA LYS A 65 -15.37 19.73 11.63
C LYS A 65 -15.01 20.01 10.17
N THR A 66 -14.91 21.27 9.79
CA THR A 66 -14.49 21.68 8.45
C THR A 66 -13.10 21.17 8.10
N GLU A 67 -12.14 21.26 9.02
CA GLU A 67 -10.78 20.75 8.82
C GLU A 67 -10.76 19.21 8.73
N ALA A 68 -11.53 18.51 9.56
CA ALA A 68 -11.63 17.05 9.47
C ALA A 68 -12.28 16.59 8.15
N GLN A 69 -13.29 17.33 7.67
CA GLN A 69 -13.89 17.09 6.36
C GLN A 69 -12.87 17.28 5.24
N LYS A 70 -12.09 18.37 5.29
CA LYS A 70 -11.02 18.63 4.33
C LYS A 70 -10.00 17.50 4.30
N GLN A 71 -9.52 17.06 5.46
CA GLN A 71 -8.56 15.94 5.56
C GLN A 71 -9.09 14.65 4.95
N PHE A 72 -10.36 14.33 5.20
CA PHE A 72 -11.02 13.16 4.63
C PHE A 72 -11.12 13.25 3.10
N VAL A 73 -11.57 14.40 2.57
CA VAL A 73 -11.72 14.63 1.13
C VAL A 73 -10.36 14.61 0.42
N GLU A 74 -9.32 15.23 1.00
CA GLU A 74 -7.95 15.19 0.45
C GLU A 74 -7.42 13.76 0.38
N ALA A 75 -7.59 12.96 1.45
CA ALA A 75 -7.17 11.57 1.46
C ALA A 75 -7.91 10.74 0.41
N MET A 76 -9.23 10.89 0.28
CA MET A 76 -10.04 10.20 -0.72
C MET A 76 -9.67 10.61 -2.15
N SER A 77 -9.47 11.90 -2.39
CA SER A 77 -9.08 12.45 -3.70
C SER A 77 -7.72 11.90 -4.13
N HIS A 78 -6.74 11.90 -3.23
CA HIS A 78 -5.43 11.30 -3.50
C HIS A 78 -5.53 9.80 -3.84
N ARG A 79 -6.31 9.03 -3.10
CA ARG A 79 -6.53 7.60 -3.39
C ARG A 79 -7.12 7.37 -4.78
N MET A 80 -8.16 8.14 -5.10
CA MET A 80 -8.83 8.07 -6.39
C MET A 80 -7.88 8.42 -7.53
N HIS A 81 -7.10 9.49 -7.38
CA HIS A 81 -6.06 9.88 -8.33
C HIS A 81 -5.09 8.73 -8.58
N ILE A 82 -4.46 8.20 -7.53
CA ILE A 82 -3.46 7.13 -7.67
C ILE A 82 -4.05 5.88 -8.33
N ASP A 83 -5.22 5.42 -7.90
CA ASP A 83 -5.88 4.25 -8.50
C ASP A 83 -6.23 4.48 -9.98
N HIS A 84 -6.72 5.67 -10.33
CA HIS A 84 -7.05 6.01 -11.71
C HIS A 84 -5.80 6.14 -12.59
N SER A 85 -4.75 6.81 -12.12
CA SER A 85 -3.50 7.00 -12.85
C SER A 85 -2.83 5.67 -13.15
N VAL A 86 -2.69 4.78 -12.15
CA VAL A 86 -2.09 3.45 -12.38
C VAL A 86 -2.90 2.63 -13.37
N LYS A 87 -4.24 2.66 -13.26
CA LYS A 87 -5.14 1.98 -14.21
C LYS A 87 -5.00 2.53 -15.62
N LEU A 88 -4.92 3.86 -15.78
CA LEU A 88 -4.78 4.50 -17.08
C LEU A 88 -3.41 4.20 -17.71
N ILE A 89 -2.33 4.25 -16.93
CA ILE A 89 -0.98 3.87 -17.38
C ILE A 89 -0.96 2.43 -17.90
N GLY A 90 -1.58 1.48 -17.18
CA GLY A 90 -1.68 0.10 -17.65
C GLY A 90 -2.39 -0.02 -19.01
N LYS A 91 -3.47 0.76 -19.21
CA LYS A 91 -4.18 0.79 -20.48
C LYS A 91 -3.36 1.41 -21.61
N LEU A 92 -2.59 2.46 -21.31
CA LEU A 92 -1.70 3.11 -22.28
C LEU A 92 -0.55 2.19 -22.70
N LEU A 93 0.03 1.43 -21.77
CA LEU A 93 1.16 0.55 -22.03
C LEU A 93 0.77 -0.76 -22.73
N PHE A 94 -0.38 -1.34 -22.39
CA PHE A 94 -0.73 -2.70 -22.81
C PHE A 94 -2.09 -2.82 -23.51
N GLY A 95 -2.86 -1.73 -23.64
CA GLY A 95 -4.22 -1.74 -24.15
C GLY A 95 -5.30 -1.95 -23.06
N ILE A 96 -6.56 -1.74 -23.43
CA ILE A 96 -7.68 -1.64 -22.48
C ILE A 96 -7.90 -2.92 -21.68
N GLU A 97 -7.90 -4.07 -22.35
CA GLU A 97 -8.18 -5.37 -21.74
C GLU A 97 -6.94 -5.91 -21.02
N ARG A 98 -5.84 -6.04 -21.77
CA ARG A 98 -4.58 -6.63 -21.28
C ARG A 98 -3.90 -5.79 -20.21
N GLY A 99 -4.15 -4.48 -20.17
CA GLY A 99 -3.60 -3.59 -19.13
C GLY A 99 -4.04 -3.99 -17.73
N LEU A 100 -5.33 -4.28 -17.52
CA LEU A 100 -5.80 -4.72 -16.21
C LEU A 100 -5.31 -6.11 -15.84
N GLU A 101 -5.19 -7.01 -16.82
CA GLU A 101 -4.65 -8.35 -16.62
C GLU A 101 -3.20 -8.28 -16.13
N VAL A 102 -2.32 -7.61 -16.89
CA VAL A 102 -0.89 -7.48 -16.56
C VAL A 102 -0.68 -6.81 -15.21
N LEU A 103 -1.37 -5.70 -14.92
CA LEU A 103 -1.17 -5.00 -13.64
C LEU A 103 -1.60 -5.84 -12.41
N ASN A 104 -2.60 -6.69 -12.56
CA ASN A 104 -3.14 -7.48 -11.44
C ASN A 104 -2.49 -8.87 -11.30
N THR A 105 -1.68 -9.31 -12.27
CA THR A 105 -1.01 -10.62 -12.23
C THR A 105 -0.28 -10.85 -10.91
N VAL A 106 -0.56 -11.98 -10.28
CA VAL A 106 0.12 -12.43 -9.07
C VAL A 106 1.04 -13.59 -9.44
N ARG A 107 2.33 -13.45 -9.14
CA ARG A 107 3.29 -14.52 -9.37
C ARG A 107 3.02 -15.71 -8.43
N PRO A 108 3.35 -16.95 -8.85
CA PRO A 108 3.27 -18.12 -7.99
C PRO A 108 4.00 -17.94 -6.65
N ALA A 109 3.53 -18.61 -5.61
CA ALA A 109 4.16 -18.58 -4.29
C ALA A 109 5.63 -19.03 -4.38
N GLY A 110 6.51 -18.32 -3.66
CA GLY A 110 7.95 -18.57 -3.66
C GLY A 110 8.75 -17.79 -4.72
N GLN A 111 8.09 -17.19 -5.72
CA GLN A 111 8.76 -16.31 -6.67
C GLN A 111 8.93 -14.88 -6.13
N PRO A 112 10.01 -14.17 -6.52
CA PRO A 112 10.18 -12.76 -6.19
C PRO A 112 9.13 -11.92 -6.92
N LEU A 113 8.75 -10.78 -6.31
CA LEU A 113 7.78 -9.85 -6.86
C LEU A 113 8.20 -9.30 -8.24
N VAL A 114 9.49 -9.00 -8.39
CA VAL A 114 10.08 -8.42 -9.60
C VAL A 114 11.43 -9.07 -9.85
N ASP A 115 11.81 -9.20 -11.12
CA ASP A 115 13.12 -9.74 -11.50
C ASP A 115 14.21 -8.66 -11.42
N ASP A 116 13.90 -7.42 -11.82
CA ASP A 116 14.79 -6.27 -11.72
C ASP A 116 14.29 -5.22 -10.70
N TRP A 117 14.89 -5.24 -9.52
CA TRP A 117 14.63 -4.26 -8.46
C TRP A 117 15.07 -2.84 -8.80
N LYS A 118 16.06 -2.65 -9.68
CA LYS A 118 16.45 -1.32 -10.18
C LYS A 118 15.38 -0.79 -11.11
N CYS A 119 14.82 -1.63 -11.98
CA CYS A 119 13.65 -1.27 -12.79
C CYS A 119 12.49 -0.82 -11.90
N LEU A 120 12.11 -1.60 -10.88
CA LEU A 120 10.98 -1.23 -10.01
C LEU A 120 11.18 0.16 -9.38
N LYS A 121 12.38 0.44 -8.85
CA LYS A 121 12.71 1.76 -8.29
C LYS A 121 12.62 2.88 -9.33
N LYS A 122 13.04 2.63 -10.57
CA LYS A 122 12.90 3.59 -11.67
C LYS A 122 11.43 3.83 -12.02
N MET A 123 10.62 2.78 -12.18
CA MET A 123 9.18 2.91 -12.47
C MET A 123 8.44 3.71 -11.39
N VAL A 124 8.76 3.47 -10.12
CA VAL A 124 8.23 4.26 -9.00
C VAL A 124 8.61 5.74 -9.13
N ARG A 125 9.89 6.04 -9.32
CA ARG A 125 10.36 7.44 -9.45
C ARG A 125 9.72 8.14 -10.65
N THR A 126 9.67 7.47 -11.80
CA THR A 126 9.06 8.00 -13.02
C THR A 126 7.57 8.28 -12.81
N PHE A 127 6.83 7.35 -12.18
CA PHE A 127 5.45 7.61 -11.80
C PHE A 127 5.35 8.84 -10.91
N GLU A 128 6.13 8.91 -9.82
CA GLU A 128 6.05 10.01 -8.86
C GLU A 128 6.42 11.38 -9.44
N THR A 129 7.35 11.42 -10.40
CA THR A 129 7.70 12.65 -11.13
C THR A 129 6.52 13.24 -11.90
N HIS A 130 5.68 12.41 -12.51
CA HIS A 130 4.56 12.87 -13.35
C HIS A 130 3.21 12.91 -12.61
N CYS A 131 2.99 11.98 -11.69
CA CYS A 131 1.69 11.77 -11.04
C CYS A 131 1.68 12.19 -9.56
N GLY A 132 2.81 12.62 -8.99
CA GLY A 132 2.95 12.94 -7.58
C GLY A 132 3.25 11.72 -6.70
N SER A 133 3.55 11.98 -5.43
CA SER A 133 3.93 10.96 -4.44
C SER A 133 2.91 9.82 -4.37
N LEU A 134 3.37 8.59 -4.18
CA LEU A 134 2.47 7.46 -3.91
C LEU A 134 1.90 7.49 -2.49
N ALA A 135 2.57 8.18 -1.57
CA ALA A 135 2.33 8.10 -0.13
C ALA A 135 2.25 6.63 0.37
N GLN A 136 1.73 6.42 1.59
CA GLN A 136 1.56 5.06 2.12
C GLN A 136 0.48 4.27 1.37
N TYR A 137 -0.59 4.94 0.91
CA TYR A 137 -1.68 4.29 0.19
C TYR A 137 -1.23 3.67 -1.13
N GLY A 138 -0.55 4.47 -1.96
CA GLY A 138 -0.14 4.10 -3.31
C GLY A 138 0.87 2.96 -3.37
N MET A 139 1.56 2.66 -2.26
CA MET A 139 2.40 1.45 -2.14
C MET A 139 1.63 0.15 -2.42
N LYS A 140 0.29 0.16 -2.37
CA LYS A 140 -0.53 -0.97 -2.85
C LYS A 140 -0.26 -1.34 -4.32
N HIS A 141 0.18 -0.38 -5.14
CA HIS A 141 0.44 -0.54 -6.57
C HIS A 141 1.86 -0.98 -6.89
N MET A 142 2.69 -1.33 -5.89
CA MET A 142 4.03 -1.86 -6.14
C MET A 142 4.02 -3.12 -7.01
N ARG A 143 2.97 -3.96 -6.89
CA ARG A 143 2.79 -5.12 -7.77
C ARG A 143 2.55 -4.70 -9.22
N SER A 144 1.68 -3.72 -9.44
CA SER A 144 1.38 -3.18 -10.77
C SER A 144 2.66 -2.66 -11.44
N LEU A 145 3.47 -1.89 -10.70
CA LEU A 145 4.75 -1.37 -11.19
C LEU A 145 5.80 -2.47 -11.39
N ALA A 146 5.82 -3.49 -10.54
CA ALA A 146 6.67 -4.67 -10.74
C ALA A 146 6.28 -5.45 -12.00
N ASN A 147 4.98 -5.61 -12.27
CA ASN A 147 4.51 -6.29 -13.46
C ASN A 147 4.85 -5.53 -14.75
N ILE A 148 4.84 -4.19 -14.71
CA ILE A 148 5.36 -3.35 -15.80
C ILE A 148 6.83 -3.68 -16.09
N CYS A 149 7.66 -3.77 -15.04
CA CYS A 149 9.06 -4.19 -15.18
C CYS A 149 9.21 -5.61 -15.73
N ASN A 150 8.46 -6.56 -15.20
CA ASN A 150 8.50 -7.96 -15.61
C ASN A 150 8.03 -8.14 -17.06
N ALA A 151 7.23 -7.21 -17.60
CA ALA A 151 6.80 -7.17 -18.99
C ALA A 151 7.83 -6.50 -19.93
N GLY A 152 9.00 -6.08 -19.42
CA GLY A 152 10.08 -5.51 -20.22
C GLY A 152 9.88 -4.04 -20.65
N ILE A 153 8.93 -3.33 -20.03
CA ILE A 153 8.68 -1.92 -20.33
C ILE A 153 9.88 -1.07 -19.90
N GLN A 154 10.28 -0.16 -20.79
CA GLN A 154 11.38 0.77 -20.54
C GLN A 154 10.93 2.02 -19.78
N THR A 155 11.89 2.71 -19.17
CA THR A 155 11.59 3.86 -18.31
C THR A 155 10.98 5.02 -19.10
N GLU A 156 11.35 5.15 -20.36
CA GLU A 156 10.89 6.17 -21.31
C GLU A 156 9.41 5.95 -21.66
N GLN A 157 9.01 4.70 -21.90
CA GLN A 157 7.60 4.34 -22.15
C GLN A 157 6.74 4.60 -20.92
N MET A 158 7.26 4.30 -19.72
CA MET A 158 6.58 4.63 -18.47
C MET A 158 6.45 6.15 -18.29
N ALA A 159 7.47 6.93 -18.63
CA ALA A 159 7.43 8.39 -18.53
C ALA A 159 6.36 8.98 -19.45
N GLU A 160 6.31 8.54 -20.71
CA GLU A 160 5.30 8.98 -21.67
C GLU A 160 3.89 8.61 -21.20
N ALA A 161 3.66 7.36 -20.80
CA ALA A 161 2.36 6.92 -20.30
C ALA A 161 1.95 7.67 -19.03
N SER A 162 2.89 7.96 -18.13
CA SER A 162 2.62 8.72 -16.90
C SER A 162 2.31 10.18 -17.19
N ALA A 163 3.01 10.83 -18.12
CA ALA A 163 2.74 12.19 -18.56
C ALA A 163 1.37 12.33 -19.23
N GLN A 164 0.97 11.34 -20.04
CA GLN A 164 -0.38 11.30 -20.63
C GLN A 164 -1.46 11.03 -19.59
N ALA A 165 -1.21 10.14 -18.62
CA ALA A 165 -2.17 9.82 -17.57
C ALA A 165 -2.35 10.94 -16.54
N CYS A 166 -1.31 11.75 -16.33
CA CYS A 166 -1.24 12.79 -15.31
C CYS A 166 -0.83 14.12 -15.96
N VAL A 167 -1.81 14.83 -16.55
CA VAL A 167 -1.60 16.11 -17.22
C VAL A 167 -1.01 17.18 -16.27
N SER A 168 -1.33 17.09 -14.98
CA SER A 168 -0.72 17.90 -13.93
C SER A 168 -0.56 17.09 -12.66
N VAL A 169 0.47 17.41 -11.87
CA VAL A 169 0.67 16.82 -10.55
C VAL A 169 -0.41 17.38 -9.61
N PRO A 170 -1.19 16.54 -8.92
CA PRO A 170 -2.24 17.03 -8.04
C PRO A 170 -1.68 17.91 -6.92
N THR A 171 -2.38 19.00 -6.63
CA THR A 171 -2.08 19.84 -5.49
C THR A 171 -2.61 19.18 -4.22
N GLY A 172 -1.73 18.87 -3.27
CA GLY A 172 -2.13 18.31 -1.99
C GLY A 172 -0.97 17.74 -1.20
N ARG A 173 -1.11 17.75 0.14
CA ARG A 173 -0.09 17.21 1.06
C ARG A 173 0.30 15.76 0.75
N TRP A 174 -0.64 14.96 0.30
CA TRP A 174 -0.44 13.53 0.01
C TRP A 174 0.30 13.27 -1.30
N SER A 175 0.20 14.20 -2.26
CA SER A 175 0.87 14.12 -3.56
C SER A 175 2.23 14.84 -3.58
N SER A 176 2.60 15.50 -2.47
CA SER A 176 3.87 16.21 -2.32
C SER A 176 5.06 15.25 -2.37
N LEU A 177 6.08 15.62 -3.15
CA LEU A 177 7.37 14.93 -3.20
C LEU A 177 8.35 15.44 -2.14
N GLN A 178 8.01 16.53 -1.43
CA GLN A 178 8.80 17.02 -0.30
C GLN A 178 8.55 16.12 0.91
N LYS A 179 9.64 15.62 1.51
CA LYS A 179 9.63 14.84 2.74
C LYS A 179 9.40 15.71 3.96
#